data_AF-A0A133Z0L6-F1
#
_entry.id   AF-A0A133Z0L6-F1
#
_cell.length_a   1.000
_cell.length_b   1.000
_cell.length_c   1.000
_cell.angle_alpha   90.00
_cell.angle_beta   90.00
_cell.angle_gamma   90.00
#
_symmetry.space_group_name_H-M   'P 1'
#
loop_
_entity.id
_entity.type
_entity.pdbx_description
1 polymer ?
#
loop_
_entity_poly.entity_id
_entity_poly.type
_entity_poly.pdbx_seq_one_letter_code
_entity_poly.pdbx_strand_id
1 'polypeptide(L)'
;MSLLLTKTSTIEQYCKHIVGTTTPRNGAPMAQFYITIAGDSALNVEFKQEISPEISGLVHSCARMLEEHPIEGVIECIPTICSLMVCYNPQIISYEALCACLQTRLKDITGTAQETRRIVEIPVCYGGEFGPDIDFVAEHAQLSVPDVIRIHAGVDYLIDMLGFMPGFAYLGGLDKRLHTPRLQSPRTCIEAGSVGIGGAQTGIYPLPSPGGWRLIGKSPVCLYDPFRDHPILYAAGDYLRFIPISEEDFHCIQAQVQAHTYTCNVVVEHTSAGDDEECAERGAGVEHDAGADGNSDAERGADNMCDAPASILHGTNTHSTSANTSKEREVSTWE
;
A
#
# COMPACT_ATOMS: atom_id res chain seq x y z
N MET A 1 1.98 -42.25 -34.51
CA MET A 1 1.55 -40.83 -34.48
C MET A 1 0.03 -40.69 -34.42
N SER A 2 -0.68 -41.51 -33.63
CA SER A 2 -2.16 -41.48 -33.51
C SER A 2 -2.69 -41.82 -32.10
N LEU A 3 -1.82 -41.80 -31.08
CA LEU A 3 -2.18 -42.16 -29.69
C LEU A 3 -1.76 -41.10 -28.65
N LEU A 4 -1.19 -39.98 -29.10
CA LEU A 4 -0.78 -38.85 -28.25
C LEU A 4 -1.72 -37.65 -28.34
N LEU A 5 -2.69 -37.66 -29.28
CA LEU A 5 -3.62 -36.55 -29.49
C LEU A 5 -4.96 -36.71 -28.75
N THR A 6 -5.21 -37.83 -28.08
CA THR A 6 -6.45 -38.08 -27.32
C THR A 6 -6.32 -37.84 -25.81
N LYS A 7 -5.12 -37.51 -25.30
CA LYS A 7 -4.91 -37.19 -23.87
C LYS A 7 -4.83 -35.69 -23.55
N THR A 8 -4.62 -34.84 -24.56
CA THR A 8 -4.56 -33.38 -24.37
C THR A 8 -5.96 -32.77 -24.22
N SER A 9 -7.01 -33.41 -24.73
CA SER A 9 -8.38 -32.91 -24.57
C SER A 9 -8.95 -33.11 -23.16
N THR A 10 -8.38 -34.01 -22.36
CA THR A 10 -8.89 -34.34 -21.02
C THR A 10 -8.38 -33.37 -19.95
N ILE A 11 -7.19 -32.77 -20.13
CA ILE A 11 -6.63 -31.78 -19.20
C ILE A 11 -7.30 -30.41 -19.36
N GLU A 12 -7.56 -29.96 -20.60
CA GLU A 12 -8.34 -28.73 -20.84
C GLU A 12 -9.82 -28.87 -20.44
N GLN A 13 -10.36 -30.10 -20.40
CA GLN A 13 -11.71 -30.35 -19.89
C GLN A 13 -11.79 -30.36 -18.36
N TYR A 14 -10.71 -30.76 -17.67
CA TYR A 14 -10.68 -30.78 -16.20
C TYR A 14 -10.57 -29.36 -15.61
N CYS A 15 -9.87 -28.44 -16.29
CA CYS A 15 -9.78 -27.03 -15.87
C CYS A 15 -11.04 -26.19 -16.18
N LYS A 16 -12.06 -26.77 -16.84
CA LYS A 16 -13.31 -26.07 -17.21
C LYS A 16 -14.54 -26.48 -16.40
N HIS A 17 -14.39 -27.33 -15.37
CA HIS A 17 -15.49 -27.68 -14.48
C HIS A 17 -15.31 -27.01 -13.11
N ILE A 18 -15.90 -25.84 -12.97
CA ILE A 18 -16.98 -25.51 -12.02
C ILE A 18 -17.34 -24.04 -12.32
N VAL A 19 -18.34 -23.86 -13.17
CA VAL A 19 -18.98 -22.57 -13.42
C VAL A 19 -20.20 -22.52 -12.51
N GLY A 20 -20.12 -21.76 -11.42
CA GLY A 20 -21.27 -21.39 -10.61
C GLY A 20 -22.08 -20.29 -11.31
N THR A 21 -22.89 -20.62 -12.31
CA THR A 21 -23.85 -19.68 -12.89
C THR A 21 -25.22 -19.85 -12.24
N THR A 22 -25.50 -19.05 -11.21
CA THR A 22 -26.87 -18.81 -10.74
C THR A 22 -27.32 -17.44 -11.25
N THR A 23 -28.37 -17.42 -12.08
CA THR A 23 -28.99 -16.21 -12.63
C THR A 23 -29.72 -15.43 -11.52
N PRO A 24 -29.54 -14.10 -11.41
CA PRO A 24 -30.13 -13.34 -10.30
C PRO A 24 -31.61 -13.03 -10.53
N ARG A 25 -32.44 -13.23 -9.50
CA ARG A 25 -33.63 -12.41 -9.25
C ARG A 25 -33.17 -11.25 -8.35
N ASN A 26 -33.20 -10.04 -8.90
CA ASN A 26 -32.92 -8.75 -8.25
C ASN A 26 -31.43 -8.44 -7.90
N GLY A 27 -30.76 -7.70 -8.79
CA GLY A 27 -30.21 -6.38 -8.45
C GLY A 27 -28.91 -6.22 -7.63
N ALA A 28 -28.19 -7.26 -7.24
CA ALA A 28 -26.83 -7.11 -6.68
C ALA A 28 -25.84 -8.06 -7.40
N PRO A 29 -24.65 -7.59 -7.83
CA PRO A 29 -23.67 -8.45 -8.49
C PRO A 29 -23.04 -9.41 -7.47
N MET A 30 -23.25 -10.72 -7.66
CA MET A 30 -22.50 -11.76 -6.95
C MET A 30 -21.01 -11.70 -7.33
N ALA A 31 -20.11 -11.98 -6.39
CA ALA A 31 -18.68 -12.12 -6.69
C ALA A 31 -18.44 -13.29 -7.65
N GLN A 32 -18.20 -13.00 -8.92
CA GLN A 32 -17.71 -13.99 -9.86
C GLN A 32 -16.20 -14.17 -9.65
N PHE A 33 -15.82 -15.31 -9.10
CA PHE A 33 -14.43 -15.73 -8.98
C PHE A 33 -14.26 -17.16 -9.52
N TYR A 34 -13.01 -17.52 -9.82
CA TYR A 34 -12.62 -18.89 -10.13
C TYR A 34 -11.43 -19.30 -9.27
N ILE A 35 -11.31 -20.60 -9.01
CA ILE A 35 -10.24 -21.13 -8.18
C ILE A 35 -9.21 -21.82 -9.08
N THR A 36 -7.94 -21.47 -8.90
CA THR A 36 -6.81 -22.10 -9.59
C THR A 36 -5.83 -22.70 -8.59
N ILE A 37 -5.10 -23.72 -9.03
CA ILE A 37 -4.09 -24.40 -8.21
C ILE A 37 -2.81 -23.55 -8.20
N ALA A 38 -2.24 -23.33 -7.02
CA ALA A 38 -0.98 -22.62 -6.81
C ALA A 38 0.03 -23.52 -6.07
N GLY A 39 0.51 -24.55 -6.76
CA GLY A 39 1.39 -25.57 -6.15
C GLY A 39 0.63 -26.58 -5.28
N ASP A 40 1.37 -27.30 -4.41
CA ASP A 40 0.84 -28.46 -3.68
C ASP A 40 0.07 -28.10 -2.39
N SER A 41 0.21 -26.87 -1.90
CA SER A 41 -0.34 -26.43 -0.60
C SER A 41 -0.89 -25.00 -0.63
N ALA A 42 -1.20 -24.51 -1.83
CA ALA A 42 -1.91 -23.26 -2.00
C ALA A 42 -2.84 -23.30 -3.23
N LEU A 43 -3.82 -22.40 -3.23
CA LEU A 43 -4.69 -22.11 -4.35
C LEU A 43 -4.92 -20.61 -4.45
N ASN A 44 -5.33 -20.12 -5.61
CA ASN A 44 -5.76 -18.74 -5.80
C ASN A 44 -7.26 -18.67 -5.99
N VAL A 45 -7.89 -17.74 -5.29
CA VAL A 45 -9.24 -17.25 -5.61
C VAL A 45 -9.06 -16.03 -6.50
N GLU A 46 -9.31 -16.19 -7.80
CA GLU A 46 -9.07 -15.16 -8.81
C GLU A 46 -10.37 -14.44 -9.17
N PHE A 47 -10.32 -13.11 -9.10
CA PHE A 47 -11.41 -12.22 -9.48
C PHE A 47 -11.17 -11.68 -10.90
N LYS A 48 -12.04 -10.74 -11.32
CA LYS A 48 -11.85 -10.01 -12.58
C LYS A 48 -10.45 -9.36 -12.58
N GLN A 49 -9.68 -9.64 -13.64
CA GLN A 49 -8.31 -9.14 -13.80
C GLN A 49 -8.32 -7.67 -14.25
N GLU A 50 -8.78 -6.81 -13.36
CA GLU A 50 -8.87 -5.36 -13.54
C GLU A 50 -8.46 -4.67 -12.24
N ILE A 51 -7.53 -3.72 -12.33
CA ILE A 51 -7.10 -2.93 -11.18
C ILE A 51 -8.17 -1.87 -10.93
N SER A 52 -9.05 -2.14 -9.97
CA SER A 52 -10.09 -1.20 -9.56
C SER A 52 -10.31 -1.25 -8.04
N PRO A 53 -10.73 -0.14 -7.41
CA PRO A 53 -11.04 -0.12 -5.97
C PRO A 53 -12.09 -1.16 -5.58
N GLU A 54 -13.04 -1.47 -6.45
CA GLU A 54 -14.10 -2.45 -6.22
C GLU A 54 -13.53 -3.89 -6.15
N ILE A 55 -12.60 -4.24 -7.04
CA ILE A 55 -11.94 -5.55 -7.02
C ILE A 55 -11.03 -5.69 -5.81
N SER A 56 -10.24 -4.65 -5.51
CA SER A 56 -9.39 -4.63 -4.31
C SER A 56 -10.23 -4.77 -3.04
N GLY A 57 -11.31 -3.99 -2.92
CA GLY A 57 -12.26 -4.08 -1.81
C GLY A 57 -12.91 -5.45 -1.67
N LEU A 58 -13.20 -6.13 -2.79
CA LEU A 58 -13.71 -7.50 -2.80
C LEU A 58 -12.67 -8.50 -2.28
N VAL A 59 -11.42 -8.42 -2.75
CA VAL A 59 -10.31 -9.29 -2.31
C VAL A 59 -10.09 -9.12 -0.80
N HIS A 60 -10.00 -7.88 -0.31
CA HIS A 60 -9.80 -7.60 1.11
C HIS A 60 -10.99 -8.06 1.96
N SER A 61 -12.22 -7.91 1.46
CA SER A 61 -13.41 -8.44 2.14
C SER A 61 -13.36 -9.96 2.26
N CYS A 62 -12.92 -10.66 1.21
CA CYS A 62 -12.73 -12.11 1.25
C CYS A 62 -11.67 -12.52 2.27
N ALA A 63 -10.52 -11.83 2.29
CA ALA A 63 -9.45 -12.09 3.24
C ALA A 63 -9.94 -11.93 4.69
N ARG A 64 -10.55 -10.78 5.01
CA ARG A 64 -11.11 -10.49 6.34
C ARG A 64 -12.15 -11.53 6.77
N MET A 65 -13.06 -11.92 5.87
CA MET A 65 -14.07 -12.93 6.19
C MET A 65 -13.44 -14.30 6.53
N LEU A 66 -12.34 -14.68 5.86
CA LEU A 66 -11.61 -15.91 6.17
C LEU A 66 -10.77 -15.80 7.44
N GLU A 67 -10.29 -14.62 7.79
CA GLU A 67 -9.60 -14.36 9.07
C GLU A 67 -10.57 -14.38 10.27
N GLU A 68 -11.73 -13.73 10.15
CA GLU A 68 -12.77 -13.69 11.19
C GLU A 68 -13.45 -15.06 11.37
N HIS A 69 -13.52 -15.84 10.29
CA HIS A 69 -14.12 -17.17 10.28
C HIS A 69 -13.13 -18.17 9.65
N PRO A 70 -12.12 -18.62 10.41
CA PRO A 70 -11.10 -19.52 9.87
C PRO A 70 -11.69 -20.85 9.40
N ILE A 71 -11.12 -21.39 8.34
CA ILE A 71 -11.37 -22.76 7.86
C ILE A 71 -10.25 -23.63 8.41
N GLU A 72 -10.60 -24.72 9.10
CA GLU A 72 -9.60 -25.65 9.61
C GLU A 72 -8.72 -26.19 8.48
N GLY A 73 -7.40 -26.11 8.67
CA GLY A 73 -6.40 -26.47 7.67
C GLY A 73 -5.93 -25.31 6.79
N VAL A 74 -6.62 -24.17 6.75
CA VAL A 74 -6.07 -22.94 6.15
C VAL A 74 -5.01 -22.37 7.09
N ILE A 75 -3.85 -22.06 6.54
CA ILE A 75 -2.68 -21.54 7.26
C ILE A 75 -2.64 -20.02 7.18
N GLU A 76 -2.83 -19.47 5.97
CA GLU A 76 -2.69 -18.05 5.69
C GLU A 76 -3.49 -17.65 4.45
N CYS A 77 -4.04 -16.43 4.47
CA CYS A 77 -4.70 -15.80 3.34
C CYS A 77 -3.92 -14.55 2.95
N ILE A 78 -3.40 -14.51 1.73
CA ILE A 78 -2.52 -13.45 1.24
C ILE A 78 -3.26 -12.69 0.13
N PRO A 79 -3.86 -11.52 0.44
CA PRO A 79 -4.52 -10.69 -0.57
C PRO A 79 -3.50 -10.10 -1.53
N THR A 80 -3.86 -10.09 -2.80
CA THR A 80 -3.13 -9.43 -3.89
C THR A 80 -4.07 -8.46 -4.62
N ILE A 81 -3.63 -7.84 -5.70
CA ILE A 81 -4.42 -6.84 -6.44
C ILE A 81 -5.77 -7.40 -6.95
N CYS A 82 -5.78 -8.59 -7.56
CA CYS A 82 -6.99 -9.18 -8.17
C CYS A 82 -7.23 -10.64 -7.75
N SER A 83 -6.53 -11.12 -6.73
CA SER A 83 -6.66 -12.50 -6.26
C SER A 83 -6.36 -12.64 -4.78
N LEU A 84 -6.87 -13.68 -4.16
CA LEU A 84 -6.54 -14.08 -2.80
C LEU A 84 -5.85 -15.44 -2.83
N MET A 85 -4.58 -15.48 -2.46
CA MET A 85 -3.87 -16.75 -2.30
C MET A 85 -4.21 -17.35 -0.94
N VAL A 86 -4.61 -18.62 -0.92
CA VAL A 86 -4.96 -19.35 0.29
C VAL A 86 -3.96 -20.48 0.46
N CYS A 87 -3.08 -20.35 1.44
CA CYS A 87 -2.14 -21.40 1.84
C CYS A 87 -2.84 -22.34 2.82
N TYR A 88 -2.74 -23.65 2.60
CA TYR A 88 -3.43 -24.65 3.41
C TYR A 88 -2.58 -25.91 3.64
N ASN A 89 -2.89 -26.66 4.69
CA ASN A 89 -2.28 -27.94 4.97
C ASN A 89 -3.10 -29.07 4.32
N PRO A 90 -2.59 -29.72 3.26
CA PRO A 90 -3.31 -30.79 2.56
C PRO A 90 -3.52 -32.06 3.40
N GLN A 91 -2.84 -32.20 4.54
CA GLN A 91 -3.07 -33.29 5.49
C GLN A 91 -4.32 -33.06 6.37
N ILE A 92 -4.78 -31.81 6.48
CA ILE A 92 -5.95 -31.43 7.30
C ILE A 92 -7.18 -31.24 6.41
N ILE A 93 -7.04 -30.57 5.26
CA ILE A 93 -8.13 -30.32 4.31
C ILE A 93 -7.69 -30.61 2.88
N SER A 94 -8.50 -31.36 2.12
CA SER A 94 -8.20 -31.61 0.70
C SER A 94 -8.50 -30.37 -0.16
N TYR A 95 -7.87 -30.29 -1.33
CA TYR A 95 -8.14 -29.25 -2.30
C TYR A 95 -9.64 -29.12 -2.63
N GLU A 96 -10.32 -30.24 -2.88
CA GLU A 96 -11.74 -30.26 -3.25
C GLU A 96 -12.63 -29.76 -2.11
N ALA A 97 -12.34 -30.18 -0.88
CA ALA A 97 -13.07 -29.75 0.30
C ALA A 97 -12.87 -28.25 0.56
N LEU A 98 -11.64 -27.75 0.41
CA LEU A 98 -11.34 -26.32 0.53
C LEU A 98 -12.06 -25.51 -0.55
N CYS A 99 -12.00 -25.94 -1.82
CA CYS A 99 -12.73 -25.31 -2.92
C CYS A 99 -14.23 -25.20 -2.63
N ALA A 100 -14.86 -26.29 -2.17
CA ALA A 100 -16.29 -26.28 -1.83
C ALA A 100 -16.61 -25.32 -0.66
N CYS A 101 -15.73 -25.25 0.34
CA CYS A 101 -15.86 -24.32 1.45
C CYS A 101 -15.77 -22.86 0.97
N LEU A 102 -14.77 -22.54 0.16
CA LEU A 102 -14.56 -21.19 -0.39
C LEU A 102 -15.73 -20.77 -1.29
N GLN A 103 -16.19 -21.67 -2.18
CA GLN A 103 -17.38 -21.45 -2.99
C GLN A 103 -18.62 -21.13 -2.16
N THR A 104 -18.79 -21.83 -1.03
CA THR A 104 -19.95 -21.62 -0.16
C THR A 104 -19.86 -20.31 0.61
N ARG A 105 -18.67 -19.97 1.14
CA ARG A 105 -18.50 -18.80 2.01
C ARG A 105 -18.41 -17.49 1.23
N LEU A 106 -17.80 -17.52 0.06
CA LEU A 106 -17.56 -16.31 -0.75
C LEU A 106 -18.68 -16.02 -1.76
N LYS A 107 -19.72 -16.86 -1.85
CA LYS A 107 -20.80 -16.71 -2.87
C LYS A 107 -21.54 -15.37 -2.79
N ASP A 108 -21.79 -14.87 -1.59
CA ASP A 108 -22.61 -13.68 -1.32
C ASP A 108 -21.75 -12.47 -0.96
N ILE A 109 -20.42 -12.61 -1.06
CA ILE A 109 -19.54 -11.51 -0.67
C ILE A 109 -19.61 -10.41 -1.73
N THR A 110 -19.79 -9.20 -1.24
CA THR A 110 -19.84 -8.00 -2.07
C THR A 110 -18.62 -7.15 -1.75
N GLY A 111 -18.08 -6.49 -2.78
CA GLY A 111 -17.05 -5.48 -2.59
C GLY A 111 -17.70 -4.21 -2.04
N THR A 112 -18.08 -4.22 -0.77
CA THR A 112 -18.49 -2.99 -0.09
C THR A 112 -17.25 -2.19 0.30
N ALA A 113 -17.36 -0.86 0.26
CA ALA A 113 -16.37 -0.01 0.91
C ALA A 113 -16.23 -0.48 2.36
N GLN A 114 -14.99 -0.57 2.85
CA GLN A 114 -14.74 -0.87 4.25
C GLN A 114 -15.62 0.03 5.13
N GLU A 115 -16.39 -0.56 6.04
CA GLU A 115 -17.15 0.20 7.05
C GLU A 115 -16.24 1.01 7.97
N THR A 116 -14.95 0.64 8.03
CA THR A 116 -13.93 1.31 8.84
C THR A 116 -12.63 1.39 8.05
N ARG A 117 -12.13 2.60 7.82
CA ARG A 117 -10.85 2.87 7.16
C ARG A 117 -9.80 3.16 8.23
N ARG A 118 -8.78 2.31 8.32
CA ARG A 118 -7.59 2.57 9.13
C ARG A 118 -6.54 3.27 8.27
N ILE A 119 -6.21 4.51 8.63
CA ILE A 119 -5.30 5.38 7.88
C ILE A 119 -4.04 5.60 8.70
N VAL A 120 -2.90 5.16 8.19
CA VAL A 120 -1.59 5.38 8.81
C VAL A 120 -0.95 6.62 8.19
N GLU A 121 -0.65 7.61 9.01
CA GLU A 121 0.00 8.84 8.57
C GLU A 121 1.52 8.68 8.56
N ILE A 122 2.11 8.91 7.39
CA ILE A 122 3.54 8.78 7.14
C ILE A 122 4.13 10.17 6.88
N PRO A 123 4.97 10.71 7.79
CA PRO A 123 5.63 11.98 7.56
C PRO A 123 6.69 11.85 6.46
N VAL A 124 6.70 12.79 5.52
CA VAL A 124 7.62 12.79 4.37
C VAL A 124 8.23 14.17 4.17
N CYS A 125 9.56 14.24 4.16
CA CYS A 125 10.28 15.40 3.68
C CYS A 125 10.47 15.26 2.16
N TYR A 126 9.94 16.20 1.39
CA TYR A 126 9.93 16.15 -0.08
C TYR A 126 11.08 16.95 -0.69
N GLY A 127 11.56 16.50 -1.85
CA GLY A 127 12.56 17.19 -2.65
C GLY A 127 13.96 17.28 -2.05
N GLY A 128 14.82 18.09 -2.67
CA GLY A 128 16.21 18.23 -2.27
C GLY A 128 16.95 16.89 -2.22
N GLU A 129 17.73 16.67 -1.18
CA GLU A 129 18.45 15.40 -0.97
C GLU A 129 17.52 14.22 -0.64
N PHE A 130 16.34 14.50 -0.08
CA PHE A 130 15.34 13.47 0.26
C PHE A 130 14.57 12.96 -0.96
N GLY A 131 14.43 13.81 -1.99
CA GLY A 131 13.66 13.54 -3.21
C GLY A 131 14.38 14.03 -4.46
N PRO A 132 15.52 13.44 -4.84
CA PRO A 132 16.39 13.95 -5.90
C PRO A 132 15.76 13.93 -7.32
N ASP A 133 14.63 13.24 -7.51
CA ASP A 133 13.94 13.18 -8.79
C ASP A 133 12.67 14.04 -8.85
N ILE A 134 12.33 14.79 -7.79
CA ILE A 134 11.05 15.53 -7.74
C ILE A 134 10.96 16.58 -8.85
N ASP A 135 12.08 17.23 -9.20
CA ASP A 135 12.13 18.24 -10.26
C ASP A 135 11.83 17.62 -11.63
N PHE A 136 12.33 16.40 -11.88
CA PHE A 136 12.02 15.67 -13.10
C PHE A 136 10.53 15.29 -13.16
N VAL A 137 9.95 14.85 -12.03
CA VAL A 137 8.52 14.53 -11.96
C VAL A 137 7.69 15.77 -12.23
N ALA A 138 8.05 16.92 -11.64
CA ALA A 138 7.39 18.20 -11.85
C ALA A 138 7.47 18.64 -13.32
N GLU A 139 8.65 18.59 -13.94
CA GLU A 139 8.85 18.91 -15.35
C GLU A 139 8.04 17.99 -16.27
N HIS A 140 8.08 16.68 -16.03
CA HIS A 140 7.35 15.69 -16.82
C HIS A 140 5.83 15.88 -16.73
N ALA A 141 5.34 16.19 -15.53
CA ALA A 141 3.93 16.44 -15.27
C ALA A 141 3.46 17.84 -15.70
N GLN A 142 4.37 18.73 -16.09
CA GLN A 142 4.11 20.15 -16.33
C GLN A 142 3.48 20.85 -15.12
N LEU A 143 3.98 20.51 -13.93
CA LEU A 143 3.55 21.03 -12.64
C LEU A 143 4.70 21.73 -11.92
N SER A 144 4.36 22.56 -10.93
CA SER A 144 5.34 23.04 -9.97
C SER A 144 5.67 21.93 -8.95
N VAL A 145 6.86 21.96 -8.34
CA VAL A 145 7.18 21.03 -7.24
C VAL A 145 6.16 21.12 -6.09
N PRO A 146 5.72 22.32 -5.64
CA PRO A 146 4.64 22.43 -4.67
C PRO A 146 3.33 21.74 -5.10
N ASP A 147 2.97 21.79 -6.39
CA ASP A 147 1.79 21.09 -6.90
C ASP A 147 1.97 19.57 -6.89
N VAL A 148 3.16 19.06 -7.23
CA VAL A 148 3.48 17.63 -7.12
C VAL A 148 3.27 17.15 -5.68
N ILE A 149 3.83 17.89 -4.71
CA ILE A 149 3.70 17.57 -3.28
C ILE A 149 2.24 17.59 -2.86
N ARG A 150 1.50 18.66 -3.21
CA ARG A 150 0.10 18.82 -2.85
C ARG A 150 -0.78 17.70 -3.43
N ILE A 151 -0.56 17.31 -4.68
CA ILE A 151 -1.32 16.23 -5.32
C ILE A 151 -0.95 14.88 -4.71
N HIS A 152 0.34 14.63 -4.47
CA HIS A 152 0.80 13.37 -3.90
C HIS A 152 0.38 13.19 -2.43
N ALA A 153 0.40 14.24 -1.63
CA ALA A 153 -0.02 14.18 -0.22
C ALA A 153 -1.52 14.33 -0.01
N GLY A 154 -2.27 14.78 -1.02
CA GLY A 154 -3.69 15.12 -0.91
C GLY A 154 -4.67 13.95 -1.02
N VAL A 155 -4.18 12.70 -1.04
CA VAL A 155 -4.98 11.49 -1.23
C VAL A 155 -4.58 10.44 -0.20
N ASP A 156 -5.57 9.67 0.26
CA ASP A 156 -5.35 8.45 1.03
C ASP A 156 -5.16 7.28 0.07
N TYR A 157 -4.00 6.65 0.14
CA TYR A 157 -3.64 5.54 -0.74
C TYR A 157 -4.07 4.20 -0.13
N LEU A 158 -4.92 3.46 -0.82
CA LEU A 158 -5.24 2.09 -0.43
C LEU A 158 -4.00 1.20 -0.63
N ILE A 159 -3.67 0.40 0.38
CA ILE A 159 -2.64 -0.63 0.30
C ILE A 159 -3.26 -1.87 -0.33
N ASP A 160 -3.20 -2.00 -1.65
CA ASP A 160 -3.79 -3.14 -2.38
C ASP A 160 -3.12 -4.47 -2.00
N MET A 161 -1.79 -4.45 -1.81
CA MET A 161 -1.05 -5.62 -1.36
C MET A 161 0.29 -5.23 -0.71
N LEU A 162 0.81 -6.14 0.10
CA LEU A 162 2.17 -6.10 0.61
C LEU A 162 3.01 -7.17 -0.12
N GLY A 163 4.19 -6.80 -0.61
CA GLY A 163 5.02 -7.74 -1.39
C GLY A 163 6.32 -7.10 -1.88
N PHE A 164 7.08 -7.79 -2.74
CA PHE A 164 8.47 -7.46 -3.16
C PHE A 164 9.53 -7.59 -2.05
N MET A 165 9.27 -7.01 -0.88
CA MET A 165 10.08 -7.19 0.34
C MET A 165 9.19 -6.99 1.58
N PRO A 166 9.65 -7.39 2.78
CA PRO A 166 8.89 -7.21 4.01
C PRO A 166 8.44 -5.75 4.20
N GLY A 167 7.12 -5.54 4.27
CA GLY A 167 6.50 -4.23 4.50
C GLY A 167 6.41 -3.30 3.29
N PHE A 168 6.81 -3.71 2.09
CA PHE A 168 6.68 -2.84 0.92
C PHE A 168 5.23 -2.85 0.43
N ALA A 169 4.61 -1.66 0.47
CA ALA A 169 3.21 -1.46 0.13
C ALA A 169 3.06 -1.04 -1.34
N TYR A 170 2.20 -1.76 -2.06
CA TYR A 170 1.72 -1.34 -3.36
C TYR A 170 0.49 -0.44 -3.17
N LEU A 171 0.66 0.84 -3.52
CA LEU A 171 -0.35 1.86 -3.30
C LEU A 171 -1.17 2.11 -4.56
N GLY A 172 -2.48 1.95 -4.43
CA GLY A 172 -3.47 2.28 -5.45
C GLY A 172 -3.90 3.75 -5.38
N GLY A 173 -4.33 4.32 -6.51
CA GLY A 173 -4.96 5.65 -6.53
C GLY A 173 -4.05 6.83 -6.82
N LEU A 174 -2.84 6.62 -7.36
CA LEU A 174 -1.98 7.73 -7.81
C LEU A 174 -2.65 8.56 -8.92
N ASP A 175 -2.77 9.87 -8.68
CA ASP A 175 -3.30 10.83 -9.65
C ASP A 175 -2.56 10.72 -10.99
N LYS A 176 -3.32 10.62 -12.08
CA LYS A 176 -2.79 10.44 -13.45
C LYS A 176 -1.82 11.53 -13.87
N ARG A 177 -1.95 12.73 -13.31
CA ARG A 177 -1.04 13.85 -13.56
C ARG A 177 0.39 13.57 -13.08
N LEU A 178 0.56 12.70 -12.08
CA LEU A 178 1.88 12.36 -11.53
C LEU A 178 2.50 11.12 -12.16
N HIS A 179 1.80 10.45 -13.09
CA HIS A 179 2.30 9.23 -13.72
C HIS A 179 3.61 9.51 -14.45
N THR A 180 4.69 8.92 -13.97
CA THR A 180 6.05 9.24 -14.44
C THR A 180 6.83 7.97 -14.71
N PRO A 181 7.51 7.82 -15.86
CA PRO A 181 8.25 6.60 -16.17
C PRO A 181 9.39 6.36 -15.18
N ARG A 182 9.66 5.08 -14.96
CA ARG A 182 10.82 4.60 -14.20
C ARG A 182 12.13 5.10 -14.84
N LEU A 183 13.19 5.18 -14.05
CA LEU A 183 14.55 5.38 -14.54
C LEU A 183 14.91 4.31 -15.57
N GLN A 184 15.63 4.71 -16.63
CA GLN A 184 16.16 3.78 -17.63
C GLN A 184 17.19 2.82 -17.03
N SER A 185 17.97 3.30 -16.07
CA SER A 185 18.94 2.50 -15.31
C SER A 185 18.57 2.57 -13.82
N PRO A 186 18.15 1.45 -13.21
CA PRO A 186 17.83 1.41 -11.79
C PRO A 186 19.01 1.83 -10.91
N ARG A 187 18.72 2.46 -9.78
CA ARG A 187 19.69 2.69 -8.71
C ARG A 187 20.10 1.35 -8.12
N THR A 188 21.39 1.22 -7.82
CA THR A 188 21.94 0.03 -7.14
C THR A 188 21.49 -0.05 -5.69
N CYS A 189 21.25 1.09 -5.06
CA CYS A 189 20.75 1.19 -3.70
C CYS A 189 19.84 2.41 -3.57
N ILE A 190 18.63 2.18 -3.09
CA ILE A 190 17.68 3.16 -2.57
C ILE A 190 17.69 2.96 -1.05
N GLU A 191 17.66 4.06 -0.30
CA GLU A 191 17.68 4.00 1.15
C GLU A 191 16.29 3.64 1.71
N ALA A 192 16.26 3.06 2.91
CA ALA A 192 15.00 2.86 3.62
C ALA A 192 14.31 4.22 3.88
N GLY A 193 12.99 4.21 3.84
CA GLY A 193 12.13 5.38 3.98
C GLY A 193 11.97 6.21 2.71
N SER A 194 12.71 5.93 1.63
CA SER A 194 12.53 6.66 0.36
C SER A 194 11.11 6.47 -0.20
N VAL A 195 10.50 7.55 -0.65
CA VAL A 195 9.18 7.60 -1.30
C VAL A 195 9.40 7.85 -2.78
N GLY A 196 8.72 7.09 -3.64
CA GLY A 196 8.90 7.26 -5.07
C GLY A 196 7.70 6.91 -5.93
N ILE A 197 7.79 7.33 -7.19
CA ILE A 197 6.80 7.09 -8.23
C ILE A 197 7.41 6.23 -9.35
N GLY A 198 6.68 5.22 -9.80
CA GLY A 198 7.10 4.33 -10.88
C GLY A 198 5.93 3.97 -11.81
N GLY A 199 5.80 4.69 -12.91
CA GLY A 199 4.65 4.58 -13.81
C GLY A 199 3.40 5.14 -13.15
N ALA A 200 2.37 4.31 -13.02
CA ALA A 200 1.09 4.67 -12.39
C ALA A 200 1.04 4.38 -10.88
N GLN A 201 2.15 3.99 -10.27
CA GLN A 201 2.23 3.57 -8.86
C GLN A 201 3.10 4.51 -8.04
N THR A 202 2.76 4.64 -6.76
CA THR A 202 3.59 5.26 -5.73
C THR A 202 3.78 4.28 -4.56
N GLY A 203 4.65 4.60 -3.61
CA GLY A 203 5.06 3.69 -2.57
C GLY A 203 6.29 4.17 -1.81
N ILE A 204 6.60 3.45 -0.73
CA ILE A 204 7.67 3.76 0.18
C ILE A 204 8.52 2.51 0.43
N TYR A 205 9.85 2.65 0.36
CA TYR A 205 10.80 1.56 0.50
C TYR A 205 11.06 1.29 2.00
N PRO A 206 10.65 0.14 2.57
CA PRO A 206 10.84 -0.15 3.99
C PRO A 206 12.28 -0.54 4.34
N LEU A 207 13.02 -1.07 3.36
CA LEU A 207 14.40 -1.54 3.50
C LEU A 207 15.25 -1.05 2.32
N PRO A 208 16.59 -1.01 2.48
CA PRO A 208 17.47 -0.68 1.37
C PRO A 208 17.39 -1.72 0.24
N SER A 209 17.20 -1.27 -0.99
CA SER A 209 17.09 -2.17 -2.16
C SER A 209 17.51 -1.48 -3.45
N PRO A 210 17.85 -2.22 -4.51
CA PRO A 210 17.88 -1.63 -5.85
C PRO A 210 16.47 -1.21 -6.29
N GLY A 211 16.36 -0.22 -7.17
CA GLY A 211 15.07 0.19 -7.71
C GLY A 211 15.16 1.30 -8.75
N GLY A 212 14.15 1.35 -9.63
CA GLY A 212 14.08 2.30 -10.75
C GLY A 212 13.05 3.41 -10.57
N TRP A 213 12.48 3.59 -9.38
CA TRP A 213 11.45 4.61 -9.18
C TRP A 213 12.06 6.00 -9.03
N ARG A 214 11.29 7.01 -9.41
CA ARG A 214 11.62 8.42 -9.22
C ARG A 214 11.40 8.78 -7.77
N LEU A 215 12.47 9.09 -7.04
CA LEU A 215 12.43 9.41 -5.62
C LEU A 215 12.02 10.87 -5.43
N ILE A 216 10.89 11.08 -4.75
CA ILE A 216 10.29 12.41 -4.57
C ILE A 216 10.37 12.91 -3.12
N GLY A 217 10.70 12.03 -2.19
CA GLY A 217 10.87 12.39 -0.79
C GLY A 217 11.34 11.21 0.06
N LYS A 218 11.44 11.43 1.37
CA LYS A 218 11.86 10.42 2.32
C LYS A 218 11.11 10.56 3.64
N SER A 219 10.78 9.43 4.24
CA SER A 219 10.26 9.33 5.60
C SER A 219 11.35 8.91 6.58
N PRO A 220 11.41 9.47 7.80
CA PRO A 220 12.28 8.99 8.86
C PRO A 220 11.73 7.75 9.58
N VAL A 221 10.49 7.33 9.28
CA VAL A 221 9.77 6.26 9.99
C VAL A 221 10.30 4.88 9.65
N CYS A 222 10.44 4.04 10.68
CA CYS A 222 10.76 2.63 10.54
C CYS A 222 9.48 1.81 10.24
N LEU A 223 9.26 1.55 8.95
CA LEU A 223 8.08 0.85 8.42
C LEU A 223 8.08 -0.66 8.70
N TYR A 224 9.27 -1.25 8.75
CA TYR A 224 9.48 -2.67 9.04
C TYR A 224 10.53 -2.84 10.14
N ASP A 225 10.17 -3.58 11.18
CA ASP A 225 11.01 -3.90 12.32
C ASP A 225 10.71 -5.33 12.81
N PRO A 226 11.59 -6.32 12.55
CA PRO A 226 11.34 -7.71 12.91
C PRO A 226 11.22 -7.97 14.42
N PHE A 227 11.62 -7.01 15.26
CA PHE A 227 11.57 -7.13 16.71
C PHE A 227 10.36 -6.47 17.35
N ARG A 228 9.52 -5.79 16.57
CA ARG A 228 8.26 -5.20 17.03
C ARG A 228 7.17 -6.27 17.10
N ASP A 229 6.23 -6.13 18.05
CA ASP A 229 5.06 -7.03 18.18
C ASP A 229 4.31 -7.22 16.85
N HIS A 230 4.17 -6.13 16.10
CA HIS A 230 3.74 -6.12 14.71
C HIS A 230 4.89 -5.65 13.83
N PRO A 231 5.55 -6.56 13.08
CA PRO A 231 6.76 -6.19 12.33
C PRO A 231 6.54 -5.17 11.22
N ILE A 232 5.33 -5.05 10.70
CA ILE A 232 4.96 -4.09 9.65
C ILE A 232 3.93 -3.13 10.24
N LEU A 233 4.11 -1.83 9.99
CA LEU A 233 3.27 -0.75 10.56
C LEU A 233 1.80 -0.76 10.09
N TYR A 234 1.56 -1.36 8.92
CA TYR A 234 0.28 -1.40 8.21
C TYR A 234 0.05 -2.78 7.60
N ALA A 235 -1.21 -3.08 7.27
CA ALA A 235 -1.64 -4.29 6.60
C ALA A 235 -2.22 -3.99 5.22
N ALA A 236 -2.34 -5.02 4.39
CA ALA A 236 -3.07 -4.91 3.13
C ALA A 236 -4.55 -4.57 3.41
N GLY A 237 -5.10 -3.60 2.71
CA GLY A 237 -6.44 -3.04 2.96
C GLY A 237 -6.45 -1.83 3.90
N ASP A 238 -5.34 -1.49 4.56
CA ASP A 238 -5.21 -0.19 5.23
C ASP A 238 -5.00 0.93 4.20
N TYR A 239 -5.05 2.18 4.67
CA TYR A 239 -4.70 3.36 3.89
C TYR A 239 -3.41 4.00 4.39
N LEU A 240 -2.60 4.54 3.49
CA LEU A 240 -1.49 5.44 3.79
C LEU A 240 -1.83 6.87 3.42
N ARG A 241 -1.55 7.79 4.34
CA ARG A 241 -1.61 9.24 4.08
C ARG A 241 -0.22 9.83 4.25
N PHE A 242 0.33 10.42 3.20
CA PHE A 242 1.61 11.10 3.29
C PHE A 242 1.41 12.51 3.87
N ILE A 243 2.15 12.82 4.93
CA ILE A 243 2.11 14.13 5.59
C ILE A 243 3.39 14.89 5.25
N PRO A 244 3.34 15.98 4.45
CA PRO A 244 4.51 16.80 4.17
C PRO A 244 5.04 17.42 5.46
N ILE A 245 6.34 17.29 5.71
CA ILE A 245 7.03 17.85 6.87
C ILE A 245 8.27 18.64 6.45
N SER A 246 8.77 19.49 7.35
CA SER A 246 10.03 20.20 7.16
C SER A 246 11.24 19.29 7.37
N GLU A 247 12.42 19.74 6.93
CA GLU A 247 13.69 19.06 7.21
C GLU A 247 14.01 19.01 8.71
N GLU A 248 13.66 20.06 9.45
CA GLU A 248 13.82 20.11 10.92
C GLU A 248 12.96 19.02 11.60
N ASP A 249 11.68 18.92 11.20
CA ASP A 249 10.77 17.88 11.70
C ASP A 249 11.27 16.48 11.33
N PHE A 250 11.85 16.31 10.14
CA PHE A 250 12.42 15.04 9.69
C PHE A 250 13.49 14.56 10.67
N HIS A 251 14.44 15.43 11.00
CA HIS A 251 15.53 15.10 11.93
C HIS A 251 15.03 14.89 13.36
N CYS A 252 14.05 15.67 13.81
CA CYS A 252 13.41 15.48 15.11
C CYS A 252 12.75 14.09 15.21
N ILE A 253 11.93 13.72 14.23
CA ILE A 253 11.28 12.41 14.18
C ILE A 253 12.31 11.30 14.05
N GLN A 254 13.35 11.49 13.23
CA GLN A 254 14.43 10.51 13.07
C GLN A 254 15.12 10.21 14.41
N ALA A 255 15.40 11.23 15.22
CA ALA A 255 15.97 11.04 16.56
C ALA A 255 15.00 10.27 17.49
N GLN A 256 13.69 10.56 17.41
CA GLN A 256 12.68 9.83 18.18
C GLN A 256 12.54 8.37 17.74
N VAL A 257 12.63 8.08 16.43
CA VAL A 257 12.62 6.71 15.90
C VAL A 257 13.83 5.93 16.41
N GLN A 258 15.03 6.54 16.40
CA GLN A 258 16.25 5.92 16.95
C GLN A 258 16.16 5.68 18.46
N ALA A 259 15.48 6.58 19.18
CA ALA A 259 15.21 6.44 20.61
C ALA A 259 14.05 5.47 20.92
N HIS A 260 13.38 4.92 19.90
CA HIS A 260 12.19 4.05 20.03
C HIS A 260 11.01 4.73 20.76
N THR A 261 10.91 6.05 20.66
CA THR A 261 9.83 6.85 21.29
C THR A 261 8.81 7.39 20.28
N TYR A 262 9.11 7.31 18.98
CA TYR A 262 8.18 7.76 17.95
C TYR A 262 7.03 6.76 17.75
N THR A 263 5.80 7.28 17.66
CA THR A 263 4.61 6.50 17.30
C THR A 263 3.93 7.19 16.12
N CYS A 264 3.64 6.44 15.05
CA CYS A 264 2.87 6.97 13.93
C CYS A 264 1.44 7.29 14.36
N ASN A 265 0.91 8.38 13.84
CA ASN A 265 -0.51 8.67 13.99
C ASN A 265 -1.32 7.70 13.13
N VAL A 266 -2.39 7.15 13.70
CA VAL A 266 -3.31 6.25 13.03
C VAL A 266 -4.72 6.79 13.23
N VAL A 267 -5.35 7.19 12.13
CA VAL A 267 -6.72 7.69 12.10
C VAL A 267 -7.64 6.54 11.72
N VAL A 268 -8.74 6.38 12.46
CA VAL A 268 -9.77 5.39 12.15
C VAL A 268 -11.04 6.14 11.79
N GLU A 269 -11.47 6.03 10.53
CA GLU A 269 -12.68 6.65 10.01
C GLU A 269 -13.76 5.59 9.86
N HIS A 270 -14.97 5.85 10.35
CA HIS A 270 -16.12 4.97 10.14
C HIS A 270 -16.99 5.53 9.01
N THR A 271 -17.17 4.75 7.96
CA THR A 271 -18.04 5.08 6.84
C THR A 271 -19.45 4.64 7.21
N SER A 272 -20.28 5.56 7.68
CA SER A 272 -21.71 5.29 7.88
C SER A 272 -22.35 5.02 6.52
N ALA A 273 -22.90 3.83 6.33
CA ALA A 273 -23.77 3.54 5.19
C ALA A 273 -25.07 4.35 5.34
N GLY A 274 -25.08 5.56 4.78
CA GLY A 274 -26.22 6.47 4.78
C GLY A 274 -25.75 7.91 4.77
N ASP A 275 -25.79 8.53 3.59
CA ASP A 275 -26.21 9.91 3.31
C ASP A 275 -25.67 10.39 1.94
N ASP A 276 -25.83 9.57 0.88
CA ASP A 276 -25.70 10.03 -0.51
C ASP A 276 -27.06 10.52 -1.02
N GLU A 277 -27.67 11.50 -0.35
CA GLU A 277 -28.83 12.22 -0.91
C GLU A 277 -29.06 13.62 -0.32
N GLU A 278 -28.03 14.45 -0.10
CA GLU A 278 -28.27 15.90 0.04
C GLU A 278 -27.05 16.78 -0.28
N CYS A 279 -26.62 16.84 -1.55
CA CYS A 279 -25.80 17.95 -2.04
C CYS A 279 -25.96 18.16 -3.55
N ALA A 280 -27.20 18.35 -3.99
CA ALA A 280 -27.48 19.02 -5.25
C ALA A 280 -28.58 20.06 -4.97
N GLU A 281 -28.35 21.29 -5.42
CA GLU A 281 -29.20 22.48 -5.28
C GLU A 281 -29.01 23.31 -4.00
N ARG A 282 -27.96 24.15 -4.00
CA ARG A 282 -28.07 25.55 -3.57
C ARG A 282 -26.86 26.36 -4.00
N GLY A 283 -27.05 27.26 -4.97
CA GLY A 283 -26.08 28.31 -5.25
C GLY A 283 -26.09 28.88 -6.68
N ALA A 284 -27.22 29.38 -7.16
CA ALA A 284 -27.26 30.32 -8.28
C ALA A 284 -27.93 31.64 -7.83
N GLY A 285 -27.23 32.75 -8.01
CA GLY A 285 -27.62 34.13 -7.66
C GLY A 285 -27.11 34.55 -6.27
N VAL A 286 -26.48 35.70 -6.06
CA VAL A 286 -26.65 37.04 -6.65
C VAL A 286 -25.35 37.87 -6.48
N GLU A 287 -25.19 38.83 -7.37
CA GLU A 287 -24.12 39.82 -7.57
C GLU A 287 -24.23 41.08 -6.66
N HIS A 288 -23.13 41.88 -6.61
CA HIS A 288 -22.97 43.29 -6.13
C HIS A 288 -22.98 43.54 -4.59
N ASP A 289 -22.18 44.44 -3.96
CA ASP A 289 -21.43 45.64 -4.37
C ASP A 289 -20.37 46.03 -3.30
N ALA A 290 -19.58 47.06 -3.64
CA ALA A 290 -18.39 47.67 -3.01
C ALA A 290 -18.41 48.09 -1.52
N GLY A 291 -17.20 48.29 -0.94
CA GLY A 291 -16.99 49.24 0.16
C GLY A 291 -15.79 49.01 1.11
N ALA A 292 -14.67 49.67 0.80
CA ALA A 292 -13.61 50.30 1.63
C ALA A 292 -13.29 49.93 3.10
N ASP A 293 -11.97 50.09 3.38
CA ASP A 293 -11.27 50.50 4.60
C ASP A 293 -10.99 49.50 5.74
N GLY A 294 -9.72 49.48 6.19
CA GLY A 294 -9.40 49.22 7.60
C GLY A 294 -8.17 48.34 7.88
N ASN A 295 -7.02 48.98 8.03
CA ASN A 295 -5.78 48.50 8.63
C ASN A 295 -5.96 47.72 9.96
N SER A 296 -5.21 46.64 10.20
CA SER A 296 -4.50 46.39 11.47
C SER A 296 -3.67 45.11 11.47
N ASP A 297 -2.46 45.27 11.97
CA ASP A 297 -1.46 44.28 12.33
C ASP A 297 -1.99 43.22 13.32
N ALA A 298 -1.52 41.98 13.16
CA ALA A 298 -1.35 41.05 14.27
C ALA A 298 -0.37 39.92 13.90
N GLU A 299 0.90 40.12 14.21
CA GLU A 299 1.87 39.07 14.46
C GLU A 299 1.37 38.13 15.58
N ARG A 300 1.33 36.82 15.30
CA ARG A 300 1.46 35.71 16.27
C ARG A 300 2.04 34.55 15.46
N GLY A 301 3.22 34.02 15.75
CA GLY A 301 3.78 33.69 17.06
C GLY A 301 4.10 32.21 16.98
N ALA A 302 5.23 31.90 16.36
CA ALA A 302 5.86 30.59 16.42
C ALA A 302 6.46 30.45 17.82
N ASP A 303 6.09 29.40 18.56
CA ASP A 303 6.83 28.92 19.72
C ASP A 303 6.28 27.53 20.08
N ASN A 304 7.04 26.49 19.77
CA ASN A 304 7.10 25.28 20.59
C ASN A 304 8.51 24.72 20.51
N MET A 305 9.33 25.30 21.37
CA MET A 305 10.71 24.96 21.67
C MET A 305 10.78 23.54 22.27
N CYS A 306 11.65 22.71 21.69
CA CYS A 306 12.05 21.43 22.26
C CYS A 306 13.09 21.66 23.37
N ASP A 307 12.68 21.56 24.64
CA ASP A 307 13.61 21.49 25.77
C ASP A 307 13.95 20.03 26.09
N ALA A 308 15.23 19.67 25.97
CA ALA A 308 15.80 18.44 26.51
C ALA A 308 16.92 18.78 27.52
N PRO A 309 16.95 18.18 28.72
CA PRO A 309 17.99 18.48 29.69
C PRO A 309 19.28 17.69 29.41
N ALA A 310 20.39 18.42 29.40
CA ALA A 310 21.73 17.86 29.38
C ALA A 310 22.11 17.22 30.72
N SER A 311 22.67 16.02 30.70
CA SER A 311 23.65 15.61 31.71
C SER A 311 24.72 14.65 31.16
N ILE A 312 25.94 15.17 31.29
CA ILE A 312 27.30 14.64 31.18
C ILE A 312 27.47 13.19 31.67
N LEU A 313 28.23 12.37 30.94
CA LEU A 313 29.29 11.52 31.50
C LEU A 313 30.36 11.16 30.45
N HIS A 314 31.62 11.35 30.84
CA HIS A 314 32.84 11.13 30.06
C HIS A 314 33.24 9.65 29.99
N GLY A 315 33.71 9.23 28.79
CA GLY A 315 34.99 8.56 28.59
C GLY A 315 35.10 7.05 28.82
N THR A 316 35.44 6.28 27.78
CA THR A 316 36.82 5.80 27.51
C THR A 316 36.91 4.94 26.24
N ASN A 317 38.02 5.12 25.53
CA ASN A 317 38.48 4.40 24.34
C ASN A 317 38.70 2.88 24.58
N THR A 318 38.62 2.05 23.53
CA THR A 318 39.80 1.41 22.88
C THR A 318 39.46 0.38 21.78
N HIS A 319 40.19 0.49 20.67
CA HIS A 319 40.73 -0.52 19.74
C HIS A 319 39.86 -1.47 18.88
N SER A 320 39.77 -1.12 17.59
CA SER A 320 40.30 -1.81 16.39
C SER A 320 40.42 -3.35 16.37
N THR A 321 39.83 -3.99 15.36
CA THR A 321 40.59 -4.79 14.36
C THR A 321 39.81 -4.99 13.05
N SER A 322 40.57 -4.94 11.96
CA SER A 322 40.21 -5.11 10.55
C SER A 322 40.17 -6.57 10.10
N ALA A 323 39.36 -6.89 9.08
CA ALA A 323 39.65 -7.72 7.88
C ALA A 323 38.40 -8.50 7.44
N ASN A 324 38.18 -8.92 6.19
CA ASN A 324 38.57 -8.51 4.83
C ASN A 324 37.78 -9.50 3.93
N THR A 325 37.18 -9.02 2.83
CA THR A 325 36.81 -9.75 1.58
C THR A 325 35.96 -11.03 1.69
N SER A 326 34.87 -11.19 0.94
CA SER A 326 34.92 -11.58 -0.49
C SER A 326 33.54 -11.48 -1.15
N LYS A 327 33.57 -11.15 -2.43
CA LYS A 327 32.48 -11.11 -3.42
C LYS A 327 31.65 -12.39 -3.47
N GLU A 328 30.35 -12.24 -3.72
CA GLU A 328 29.70 -12.88 -4.88
C GLU A 328 28.44 -12.10 -5.27
N ARG A 329 28.36 -11.78 -6.57
CA ARG A 329 27.26 -11.08 -7.23
C ARG A 329 26.36 -12.13 -7.83
N GLU A 330 25.07 -12.11 -7.52
CA GLU A 330 24.04 -12.61 -8.42
C GLU A 330 23.02 -11.51 -8.67
N VAL A 331 22.95 -11.11 -9.94
CA VAL A 331 21.98 -10.16 -10.48
C VAL A 331 20.87 -11.00 -11.07
N SER A 332 19.67 -11.03 -10.48
CA SER A 332 18.50 -11.60 -11.13
C SER A 332 17.67 -10.48 -11.77
N THR A 333 17.71 -10.43 -13.10
CA THR A 333 16.79 -9.68 -13.95
C THR A 333 15.46 -10.41 -14.01
N TRP A 334 14.36 -9.73 -13.70
CA TRP A 334 13.01 -10.19 -14.01
C TRP A 334 12.33 -9.10 -14.86
N GLU A 335 11.90 -9.52 -16.05
CA GLU A 335 11.14 -8.74 -17.05
C GLU A 335 9.74 -8.41 -16.58
#